data_AF-A0A537HCI5-F1
#
_entry.id   AF-A0A537HCI5-F1
#
_cell.length_a   1.000
_cell.length_b   1.000
_cell.length_c   1.000
_cell.angle_alpha   90.00
_cell.angle_beta   90.00
_cell.angle_gamma   90.00
#
_symmetry.space_group_name_H-M   'P 1'
#
loop_
_entity.id
_entity.type
_entity.pdbx_description
1 polymer ?
#
loop_
_entity_poly.entity_id
_entity_poly.type
_entity_poly.pdbx_seq_one_letter_code
_entity_poly.pdbx_strand_id
1 'polypeptide(L)'
;MRRSLRRSRRGFSTIIAEVMMVLIVIIMSAIVFIWVTPTFQSNTGQDNSGAAYAEKFSTIWGNFATFAPSIPETVYTCTALSYANIPSGMCPLSNPIVTCTTSITSPTTANILVPVNGVCLITASVGNVFASAGSNVTVAGATINGLIGNYSASVTLRNVQVVTWIGLTNVQTVNISGSSLNTSGITNVCVDLCNSALYEGGRGIFTFVNNTVTGQVESEVSHQATVTGNTISGRLEVESADFGQITNNKIGMLDLDQNGILVVSGNTIYGNFSETPGIGVLYGTNRWCATGNNVFVSGSHNEQLCIGNIEIDIANTGSIPVNLVAVYVSNNPVAGPIAWKLLSGGPAHNSLPITIPVGQSVNVTMQWTPPQTSFAMPWTGLYFVFVSSHINFVDGYLYFGHNPALTITSQSRPENRICPPCY
;
A
#
# COMPACT_ATOMS: atom_id res chain seq x y z
N MET A 1 -108.34 -11.80 -1.02
CA MET A 1 -107.38 -10.68 -0.92
C MET A 1 -106.00 -11.25 -0.65
N ARG A 2 -104.96 -10.68 -1.27
CA ARG A 2 -103.50 -10.99 -1.21
C ARG A 2 -102.93 -11.85 -2.35
N ARG A 3 -101.88 -11.26 -2.92
CA ARG A 3 -101.29 -11.43 -4.24
C ARG A 3 -100.24 -12.54 -4.28
N SER A 4 -100.10 -13.11 -5.47
CA SER A 4 -98.91 -13.79 -6.00
C SER A 4 -97.62 -13.00 -5.75
N LEU A 5 -96.56 -13.73 -5.36
CA LEU A 5 -95.18 -13.49 -5.81
C LEU A 5 -94.52 -14.84 -6.09
N ARG A 6 -94.79 -15.40 -7.29
CA ARG A 6 -93.87 -16.37 -7.92
C ARG A 6 -92.56 -15.63 -8.21
N ARG A 7 -91.54 -15.81 -7.36
CA ARG A 7 -90.20 -15.26 -7.59
C ARG A 7 -89.57 -16.01 -8.77
N SER A 8 -89.34 -15.28 -9.86
CA SER A 8 -88.70 -15.73 -11.09
C SER A 8 -87.38 -16.45 -10.81
N ARG A 9 -87.27 -17.72 -11.22
CA ARG A 9 -86.03 -18.51 -11.25
C ARG A 9 -85.07 -18.09 -12.38
N ARG A 10 -85.38 -17.04 -13.16
CA ARG A 10 -84.54 -16.57 -14.27
C ARG A 10 -83.41 -15.60 -13.88
N GLY A 11 -83.28 -15.23 -12.60
CA GLY A 11 -82.19 -14.37 -12.12
C GLY A 11 -81.06 -15.10 -11.40
N PHE A 12 -81.31 -16.31 -10.88
CA PHE A 12 -80.31 -17.03 -10.07
C PHE A 12 -79.23 -17.70 -10.94
N SER A 13 -79.60 -18.20 -12.11
CA SER A 13 -78.67 -18.76 -13.09
C SER A 13 -77.75 -17.72 -13.70
N THR A 14 -78.23 -16.49 -13.92
CA THR A 14 -77.40 -15.36 -14.40
C THR A 14 -76.40 -14.91 -13.33
N ILE A 15 -76.86 -14.82 -12.06
CA ILE A 15 -75.97 -14.49 -10.94
C ILE A 15 -74.91 -15.59 -10.73
N ILE A 16 -75.29 -16.87 -10.81
CA ILE A 16 -74.32 -17.98 -10.74
C ILE A 16 -73.34 -17.93 -11.92
N ALA A 17 -73.80 -17.61 -13.13
CA ALA A 17 -72.94 -17.49 -14.29
C ALA A 17 -71.94 -16.32 -14.15
N GLU A 18 -72.38 -15.15 -13.65
CA GLU A 18 -71.48 -14.03 -13.35
C GLU A 18 -70.47 -14.37 -12.26
N VAL A 19 -70.91 -15.02 -11.17
CA VAL A 19 -70.00 -15.43 -10.08
C VAL A 19 -69.00 -16.49 -10.57
N MET A 20 -69.42 -17.43 -11.41
CA MET A 20 -68.54 -18.42 -12.04
C MET A 20 -67.54 -17.77 -13.00
N MET A 21 -67.97 -16.77 -13.78
CA MET A 21 -67.07 -16.05 -14.69
C MET A 21 -66.03 -15.25 -13.91
N VAL A 22 -66.42 -14.56 -12.84
CA VAL A 22 -65.50 -13.84 -11.95
C VAL A 22 -64.53 -14.80 -11.26
N LEU A 23 -65.00 -15.97 -10.80
CA LEU A 23 -64.14 -17.01 -10.24
C LEU A 23 -63.14 -17.56 -11.26
N ILE A 24 -63.57 -17.82 -12.49
CA ILE A 24 -62.67 -18.27 -13.57
C ILE A 24 -61.64 -17.19 -13.89
N VAL A 25 -62.03 -15.91 -13.94
CA VAL A 25 -61.09 -14.81 -14.15
C VAL A 25 -60.11 -14.69 -12.99
N ILE A 26 -60.53 -14.83 -11.74
CA ILE A 26 -59.64 -14.82 -10.56
C ILE A 26 -58.68 -16.02 -10.60
N ILE A 27 -59.16 -17.21 -10.94
CA ILE A 27 -58.32 -18.41 -11.03
C ILE A 27 -57.33 -18.30 -12.20
N MET A 28 -57.78 -17.88 -13.37
CA MET A 28 -56.92 -17.66 -14.54
C MET A 28 -55.91 -16.54 -14.30
N SER A 29 -56.31 -15.44 -13.65
CA SER A 29 -55.40 -14.35 -13.30
C SER A 29 -54.43 -14.74 -12.18
N ALA A 30 -54.81 -15.58 -11.22
CA ALA A 30 -53.89 -16.17 -10.24
C ALA A 30 -52.90 -17.15 -10.90
N ILE A 31 -53.35 -17.97 -11.86
CA ILE A 31 -52.46 -18.87 -12.64
C ILE A 31 -51.49 -18.06 -13.49
N VAL A 32 -51.95 -16.99 -14.14
CA VAL A 32 -51.09 -16.07 -14.90
C VAL A 32 -50.17 -15.29 -13.95
N PHE A 33 -50.61 -14.90 -12.75
CA PHE A 33 -49.72 -14.29 -11.76
C PHE A 33 -48.61 -15.27 -11.34
N ILE A 34 -48.95 -16.55 -11.09
CA ILE A 34 -47.97 -17.61 -10.76
C ILE A 34 -46.99 -17.88 -11.91
N TRP A 35 -47.39 -17.69 -13.17
CA TRP A 35 -46.54 -17.93 -14.36
C TRP A 35 -45.79 -16.69 -14.88
N VAL A 36 -46.29 -15.47 -14.62
CA VAL A 36 -45.76 -14.21 -15.17
C VAL A 36 -45.07 -13.35 -14.11
N THR A 37 -45.25 -13.61 -12.81
CA THR A 37 -44.21 -13.22 -11.85
C THR A 37 -43.01 -14.12 -12.07
N PRO A 38 -41.80 -13.59 -12.34
CA PRO A 38 -40.61 -14.41 -12.22
C PRO A 38 -40.61 -14.98 -10.81
N THR A 39 -40.60 -16.30 -10.72
CA THR A 39 -40.38 -17.06 -9.49
C THR A 39 -39.05 -16.64 -8.87
N PHE A 40 -39.08 -15.57 -8.08
CA PHE A 40 -38.15 -15.26 -7.00
C PHE A 40 -38.54 -16.03 -5.74
N GLN A 41 -38.88 -17.31 -5.91
CA GLN A 41 -38.95 -18.26 -4.81
C GLN A 41 -38.12 -19.47 -5.20
N SER A 42 -36.95 -19.49 -4.56
CA SER A 42 -36.07 -20.64 -4.36
C SER A 42 -36.84 -21.95 -4.28
N ASN A 43 -36.46 -22.93 -5.11
CA ASN A 43 -36.29 -24.35 -4.74
C ASN A 43 -36.04 -25.30 -5.94
N THR A 44 -35.72 -24.81 -7.14
CA THR A 44 -35.19 -25.66 -8.23
C THR A 44 -34.10 -25.02 -9.09
N GLY A 45 -33.61 -23.83 -8.75
CA GLY A 45 -32.22 -23.53 -9.02
C GLY A 45 -31.44 -24.24 -7.92
N GLN A 46 -30.70 -25.29 -8.24
CA GLN A 46 -29.54 -25.60 -7.42
C GLN A 46 -28.73 -24.30 -7.39
N ASP A 47 -28.82 -23.58 -6.28
CA ASP A 47 -27.86 -22.55 -5.98
C ASP A 47 -26.55 -23.31 -5.76
N ASN A 48 -25.85 -23.52 -6.88
CA ASN A 48 -24.54 -24.14 -6.93
C ASN A 48 -23.51 -23.27 -6.20
N SER A 49 -23.89 -22.15 -5.58
CA SER A 49 -23.09 -21.51 -4.54
C SER A 49 -22.62 -22.55 -3.52
N GLY A 50 -23.50 -23.45 -3.04
CA GLY A 50 -23.16 -24.57 -2.15
C GLY A 50 -22.08 -25.53 -2.68
N ALA A 51 -22.10 -25.81 -3.98
CA ALA A 51 -21.11 -26.66 -4.64
C ALA A 51 -19.81 -25.91 -4.97
N ALA A 52 -19.90 -24.61 -5.29
CA ALA A 52 -18.77 -23.71 -5.48
C ALA A 52 -18.03 -23.43 -4.15
N TYR A 53 -18.75 -23.39 -3.01
CA TYR A 53 -18.14 -23.34 -1.67
C TYR A 53 -17.40 -24.64 -1.30
N ALA A 54 -17.65 -25.74 -2.01
CA ALA A 54 -16.98 -27.01 -1.81
C ALA A 54 -15.71 -27.17 -2.67
N GLU A 55 -15.43 -26.24 -3.59
CA GLU A 55 -14.16 -26.18 -4.32
C GLU A 55 -13.07 -25.64 -3.38
N LYS A 56 -12.48 -26.54 -2.61
CA LYS A 56 -11.34 -26.23 -1.74
C LYS A 56 -10.14 -26.00 -2.65
N PHE A 57 -9.64 -24.77 -2.71
CA PHE A 57 -8.31 -24.47 -3.20
C PHE A 57 -7.39 -24.22 -2.01
N SER A 58 -6.14 -24.59 -2.17
CA SER A 58 -5.09 -24.20 -1.25
C SER A 58 -3.92 -23.68 -2.06
N THR A 59 -3.61 -22.39 -1.90
CA THR A 59 -2.28 -21.92 -2.25
C THR A 59 -1.30 -22.64 -1.34
N ILE A 60 -0.38 -23.42 -1.90
CA ILE A 60 0.57 -24.19 -1.10
C ILE A 60 1.67 -23.28 -0.60
N TRP A 61 2.12 -22.34 -1.44
CA TRP A 61 3.23 -21.45 -1.14
C TRP A 61 3.33 -20.31 -2.17
N GLY A 62 3.85 -19.16 -1.76
CA GLY A 62 4.08 -18.01 -2.63
C GLY A 62 5.18 -17.14 -2.03
N ASN A 63 6.10 -16.66 -2.87
CA ASN A 63 7.23 -15.85 -2.44
C ASN A 63 7.64 -14.85 -3.53
N PHE A 64 8.44 -13.86 -3.17
CA PHE A 64 9.18 -13.10 -4.17
C PHE A 64 10.36 -13.94 -4.65
N ALA A 65 10.64 -13.92 -5.96
CA ALA A 65 11.72 -14.71 -6.57
C ALA A 65 13.11 -14.39 -5.97
N THR A 66 13.26 -13.20 -5.39
CA THR A 66 14.47 -12.74 -4.70
C THR A 66 14.08 -12.06 -3.38
N PHE A 67 13.87 -12.87 -2.32
CA PHE A 67 13.65 -12.35 -0.97
C PHE A 67 14.80 -12.75 -0.04
N ALA A 68 15.44 -11.75 0.57
CA ALA A 68 16.42 -11.92 1.64
C ALA A 68 16.00 -11.06 2.84
N PRO A 69 16.16 -11.53 4.09
CA PRO A 69 15.90 -10.73 5.28
C PRO A 69 16.66 -9.40 5.24
N SER A 70 16.05 -8.34 5.80
CA SER A 70 16.74 -7.08 6.06
C SER A 70 18.02 -7.34 6.86
N ILE A 71 19.13 -6.75 6.40
CA ILE A 71 20.42 -6.81 7.10
C ILE A 71 20.36 -5.71 8.17
N PRO A 72 20.82 -5.96 9.40
CA PRO A 72 20.94 -4.90 10.39
C PRO A 72 21.94 -3.84 9.92
N GLU A 73 21.50 -2.60 9.78
CA GLU A 73 22.41 -1.47 9.52
C GLU A 73 22.69 -0.66 10.78
N THR A 74 23.77 0.11 10.72
CA THR A 74 24.18 0.97 11.82
C THR A 74 23.39 2.27 11.76
N VAL A 75 22.36 2.37 12.60
CA VAL A 75 21.66 3.64 12.82
C VAL A 75 22.55 4.56 13.65
N TYR A 76 22.85 5.74 13.11
CA TYR A 76 23.64 6.72 13.86
C TYR A 76 22.82 7.25 15.06
N THR A 77 23.46 7.43 16.21
CA THR A 77 22.85 8.03 17.43
C THR A 77 23.42 9.42 17.68
N CYS A 78 22.73 10.35 18.35
CA CYS A 78 23.25 11.72 18.61
C CYS A 78 24.69 11.74 19.16
N THR A 79 25.09 10.74 19.95
CA THR A 79 26.46 10.59 20.47
C THR A 79 27.45 9.99 19.47
N ALA A 80 27.00 9.17 18.53
CA ALA A 80 27.78 8.66 17.40
C ALA A 80 27.84 9.66 16.22
N LEU A 81 26.94 10.64 16.18
CA LEU A 81 26.93 11.74 15.20
C LEU A 81 28.14 12.70 15.34
N SER A 82 29.09 12.44 16.26
CA SER A 82 30.42 13.04 16.23
C SER A 82 31.27 12.56 15.04
N TYR A 83 30.85 11.50 14.35
CA TYR A 83 31.51 10.96 13.15
C TYR A 83 31.05 11.65 11.84
N ALA A 84 29.86 12.25 11.86
CA ALA A 84 29.30 13.06 10.78
C ALA A 84 29.57 14.54 11.08
N ASN A 85 29.90 15.34 10.07
CA ASN A 85 30.15 16.79 10.22
C ASN A 85 28.84 17.58 10.49
N ILE A 86 28.05 17.16 11.48
CA ILE A 86 26.79 17.77 11.85
C ILE A 86 27.06 19.14 12.47
N PRO A 87 26.25 20.18 12.17
CA PRO A 87 26.47 21.51 12.67
C PRO A 87 26.60 21.51 14.20
N SER A 88 27.67 22.13 14.70
CA SER A 88 27.88 22.32 16.15
C SER A 88 26.64 22.97 16.77
N GLY A 89 26.04 22.32 17.79
CA GLY A 89 24.86 22.83 18.51
C GLY A 89 23.54 22.12 18.19
N MET A 90 23.54 21.06 17.38
CA MET A 90 22.32 20.28 17.10
C MET A 90 22.06 19.13 18.08
N CYS A 91 23.05 18.61 18.81
CA CYS A 91 22.77 17.86 20.05
C CYS A 91 22.67 18.88 21.21
N PRO A 92 21.82 18.68 22.22
CA PRO A 92 21.45 19.71 23.17
C PRO A 92 22.66 20.27 23.91
N LEU A 93 23.15 21.44 23.50
CA LEU A 93 24.24 22.14 24.16
C LEU A 93 23.89 23.61 24.38
N SER A 94 23.75 23.91 25.68
CA SER A 94 23.61 25.21 26.36
C SER A 94 22.42 26.12 26.05
N ASN A 95 21.98 26.73 27.14
CA ASN A 95 20.84 27.63 27.34
C ASN A 95 20.75 28.84 26.39
N PRO A 96 19.54 29.41 26.20
CA PRO A 96 18.29 29.07 26.90
C PRO A 96 17.49 27.96 26.22
N ILE A 97 17.19 26.91 26.98
CA ILE A 97 16.30 25.81 26.60
C ILE A 97 14.96 25.98 27.35
N VAL A 98 13.86 26.01 26.61
CA VAL A 98 12.50 25.96 27.16
C VAL A 98 12.00 24.53 27.10
N THR A 99 11.61 23.98 28.25
CA THR A 99 10.98 22.66 28.27
C THR A 99 9.51 22.80 27.86
N CYS A 100 9.11 22.13 26.79
CA CYS A 100 7.72 22.07 26.37
C CYS A 100 7.01 20.90 27.05
N THR A 101 6.10 21.21 27.97
CA THR A 101 5.30 20.22 28.69
C THR A 101 3.92 20.00 28.07
N THR A 102 3.45 20.94 27.26
CA THR A 102 2.13 20.88 26.58
C THR A 102 2.19 21.49 25.19
N SER A 103 2.46 22.79 25.09
CA SER A 103 2.48 23.50 23.80
C SER A 103 3.34 24.77 23.81
N ILE A 104 3.87 25.12 22.65
CA ILE A 104 4.49 26.42 22.36
C ILE A 104 3.67 27.13 21.29
N THR A 105 2.96 28.19 21.68
CA THR A 105 2.04 28.94 20.81
C THR A 105 2.48 30.37 20.54
N SER A 106 3.58 30.81 21.15
CA SER A 106 4.14 32.16 20.97
C SER A 106 5.55 32.05 20.41
N PRO A 107 5.92 32.88 19.41
CA PRO A 107 7.25 32.82 18.81
C PRO A 107 8.34 33.07 19.85
N THR A 108 9.44 32.32 19.75
CA THR A 108 10.62 32.49 20.60
C THR A 108 11.87 32.10 19.82
N THR A 109 13.03 32.64 20.18
CA THR A 109 14.32 32.17 19.65
C THR A 109 14.92 31.04 20.49
N ALA A 110 14.28 30.69 21.61
CA ALA A 110 14.75 29.63 22.49
C ALA A 110 14.67 28.26 21.83
N ASN A 111 15.61 27.40 22.18
CA ASN A 111 15.55 25.99 21.82
C ASN A 111 14.49 25.30 22.70
N ILE A 112 13.78 24.34 22.13
CA ILE A 112 12.70 23.62 22.80
C ILE A 112 13.16 22.21 23.13
N LEU A 113 13.05 21.82 24.39
CA LEU A 113 13.22 20.43 24.83
C LEU A 113 11.85 19.82 25.09
N VAL A 114 11.52 18.73 24.41
CA VAL A 114 10.39 17.89 24.75
C VAL A 114 10.90 16.78 25.67
N PRO A 115 10.42 16.70 26.92
CA PRO A 115 10.97 15.79 27.91
C PRO A 115 10.65 14.32 27.58
N VAL A 116 11.33 13.41 28.28
CA VAL A 116 11.09 11.97 28.15
C VAL A 116 9.61 11.64 28.39
N ASN A 117 9.01 10.87 27.48
CA ASN A 117 7.57 10.55 27.46
C ASN A 117 6.64 11.78 27.45
N GLY A 118 7.18 12.96 27.15
CA GLY A 118 6.42 14.20 27.06
C GLY A 118 5.65 14.32 25.75
N VAL A 119 4.62 15.16 25.76
CA VAL A 119 3.86 15.52 24.55
C VAL A 119 3.98 17.02 24.36
N CYS A 120 4.34 17.45 23.15
CA CYS A 120 4.46 18.87 22.82
C CYS A 120 3.85 19.19 21.47
N LEU A 121 3.00 20.22 21.43
CA LEU A 121 2.50 20.84 20.22
C LEU A 121 3.12 22.22 20.00
N ILE A 122 3.85 22.42 18.91
CA ILE A 122 4.50 23.68 18.55
C ILE A 122 3.77 24.27 17.34
N THR A 123 3.14 25.43 17.50
CA THR A 123 2.44 26.14 16.41
C THR A 123 2.99 27.54 16.16
N ALA A 124 4.09 27.89 16.82
CA ALA A 124 4.78 29.16 16.63
C ALA A 124 6.26 28.92 16.35
N SER A 125 6.91 29.89 15.71
CA SER A 125 8.31 29.75 15.33
C SER A 125 9.22 29.66 16.55
N VAL A 126 10.13 28.68 16.56
CA VAL A 126 11.06 28.39 17.66
C VAL A 126 12.48 28.19 17.14
N GLY A 127 13.45 28.08 18.06
CA GLY A 127 14.80 27.64 17.75
C GLY A 127 14.86 26.16 17.35
N ASN A 128 15.88 25.44 17.83
CA ASN A 128 15.99 23.99 17.61
C ASN A 128 15.00 23.23 18.49
N VAL A 129 14.49 22.11 18.01
CA VAL A 129 13.60 21.22 18.76
C VAL A 129 14.33 19.92 19.08
N PHE A 130 14.35 19.55 20.37
CA PHE A 130 14.95 18.31 20.85
C PHE A 130 13.86 17.40 21.42
N ALA A 131 13.59 16.30 20.74
CA ALA A 131 12.62 15.28 21.15
C ALA A 131 13.34 14.15 21.90
N SER A 132 13.05 14.02 23.20
CA SER A 132 13.65 12.99 24.05
C SER A 132 13.04 11.61 23.80
N ALA A 133 13.61 10.59 24.45
CA ALA A 133 13.10 9.22 24.39
C ALA A 133 11.61 9.13 24.78
N GLY A 134 10.84 8.36 24.02
CA GLY A 134 9.40 8.15 24.21
C GLY A 134 8.51 9.39 24.00
N SER A 135 9.08 10.54 23.63
CA SER A 135 8.30 11.77 23.45
C SER A 135 7.46 11.78 22.16
N ASN A 136 6.39 12.57 22.17
CA ASN A 136 5.54 12.85 21.02
C ASN A 136 5.60 14.34 20.68
N VAL A 137 6.13 14.67 19.51
CA VAL A 137 6.29 16.05 19.06
C VAL A 137 5.47 16.31 17.82
N THR A 138 4.64 17.34 17.86
CA THR A 138 3.94 17.85 16.68
C THR A 138 4.34 19.30 16.45
N VAL A 139 4.82 19.62 15.26
CA VAL A 139 5.07 20.99 14.81
C VAL A 139 4.16 21.27 13.63
N ALA A 140 3.38 22.34 13.69
CA ALA A 140 2.39 22.65 12.67
C ALA A 140 2.39 24.14 12.29
N GLY A 141 2.57 24.44 11.00
CA GLY A 141 2.50 25.80 10.48
C GLY A 141 3.56 26.77 11.03
N ALA A 142 4.66 26.24 11.57
CA ALA A 142 5.72 27.01 12.23
C ALA A 142 7.04 26.94 11.46
N THR A 143 7.95 27.87 11.77
CA THR A 143 9.36 27.78 11.37
C THR A 143 10.20 27.28 12.54
N ILE A 144 11.03 26.26 12.31
CA ILE A 144 12.01 25.78 13.29
C ILE A 144 13.40 25.84 12.71
N ASN A 145 14.40 26.07 13.55
CA ASN A 145 15.79 26.05 13.07
C ASN A 145 16.18 24.63 12.63
N GLY A 146 15.92 23.63 13.46
CA GLY A 146 16.20 22.23 13.18
C GLY A 146 15.52 21.34 14.19
N LEU A 147 15.57 20.03 13.97
CA LEU A 147 14.98 19.05 14.88
C LEU A 147 15.89 17.84 15.06
N ILE A 148 16.09 17.44 16.31
CA ILE A 148 16.65 16.13 16.64
C ILE A 148 15.65 15.31 17.45
N GLY A 149 15.38 14.09 16.99
CA GLY A 149 14.65 13.07 17.73
C GLY A 149 15.52 11.85 17.96
N ASN A 150 15.54 11.36 19.21
CA ASN A 150 16.30 10.16 19.56
C ASN A 150 15.44 9.25 20.46
N TYR A 151 15.13 8.06 19.96
CA TYR A 151 14.21 7.10 20.58
C TYR A 151 12.82 7.68 20.90
N SER A 152 12.38 8.70 20.16
CA SER A 152 11.08 9.33 20.36
C SER A 152 9.94 8.39 19.91
N ALA A 153 8.77 8.50 20.53
CA ALA A 153 7.62 7.72 20.12
C ALA A 153 7.05 8.26 18.79
N SER A 154 6.94 9.58 18.63
CA SER A 154 6.55 10.16 17.36
C SER A 154 7.08 11.57 17.10
N VAL A 155 7.32 11.86 15.82
CA VAL A 155 7.60 13.21 15.30
C VAL A 155 6.68 13.49 14.14
N THR A 156 5.87 14.54 14.25
CA THR A 156 4.95 15.00 13.21
C THR A 156 5.26 16.43 12.82
N LEU A 157 5.60 16.67 11.55
CA LEU A 157 5.79 18.01 10.97
C LEU A 157 4.72 18.24 9.90
N ARG A 158 3.93 19.30 10.03
CA ARG A 158 2.90 19.65 9.05
C ARG A 158 3.01 21.11 8.64
N ASN A 159 3.24 21.36 7.36
CA ASN A 159 3.43 22.71 6.82
C ASN A 159 4.52 23.50 7.57
N VAL A 160 5.62 22.82 7.92
CA VAL A 160 6.72 23.38 8.69
C VAL A 160 7.79 23.91 7.74
N GLN A 161 8.44 25.00 8.13
CA GLN A 161 9.65 25.48 7.47
C GLN A 161 10.85 25.11 8.36
N VAL A 162 11.74 24.28 7.86
CA VAL A 162 12.98 23.90 8.56
C VAL A 162 14.16 24.58 7.89
N VAL A 163 14.89 25.37 8.67
CA VAL A 163 15.97 26.26 8.20
C VAL A 163 17.31 25.52 8.09
N THR A 164 17.50 24.50 8.90
CA THR A 164 18.73 23.71 8.94
C THR A 164 18.39 22.25 8.71
N TRP A 165 18.83 21.36 9.58
CA TRP A 165 18.79 19.92 9.37
C TRP A 165 17.79 19.23 10.30
N ILE A 166 17.38 18.03 9.91
CA ILE A 166 16.56 17.13 10.73
C ILE A 166 17.31 15.82 10.92
N GLY A 167 17.49 15.40 12.18
CA GLY A 167 18.06 14.10 12.53
C GLY A 167 17.11 13.29 13.39
N LEU A 168 16.64 12.16 12.88
CA LEU A 168 15.68 11.28 13.55
C LEU A 168 16.32 9.91 13.69
N THR A 169 16.48 9.47 14.93
CA THR A 169 17.21 8.24 15.25
C THR A 169 16.34 7.36 16.15
N ASN A 170 16.02 6.16 15.68
CA ASN A 170 15.13 5.20 16.33
C ASN A 170 13.77 5.79 16.73
N VAL A 171 13.19 6.65 15.88
CA VAL A 171 11.85 7.21 16.11
C VAL A 171 10.80 6.23 15.60
N GLN A 172 9.81 5.88 16.43
CA GLN A 172 8.85 4.83 16.04
C GLN A 172 7.92 5.26 14.90
N THR A 173 7.55 6.55 14.85
CA THR A 173 6.70 7.09 13.80
C THR A 173 7.10 8.52 13.43
N VAL A 174 7.42 8.72 12.16
CA VAL A 174 7.79 10.00 11.56
C VAL A 174 6.78 10.34 10.48
N ASN A 175 6.14 11.50 10.59
CA ASN A 175 5.21 12.01 9.57
C ASN A 175 5.56 13.46 9.24
N ILE A 176 6.07 13.69 8.03
CA ILE A 176 6.45 15.02 7.56
C ILE A 176 5.66 15.31 6.29
N SER A 177 4.79 16.31 6.35
CA SER A 177 3.88 16.64 5.27
C SER A 177 3.81 18.13 4.97
N GLY A 178 3.73 18.48 3.68
CA GLY A 178 3.54 19.86 3.22
C GLY A 178 4.65 20.83 3.64
N SER A 179 5.80 20.31 4.09
CA SER A 179 6.86 21.08 4.74
C SER A 179 7.94 21.48 3.74
N SER A 180 8.70 22.53 4.05
CA SER A 180 9.90 22.90 3.31
C SER A 180 11.13 22.72 4.19
N LEU A 181 12.09 21.93 3.70
CA LEU A 181 13.36 21.69 4.36
C LEU A 181 14.43 22.33 3.49
N ASN A 182 14.92 23.49 3.91
CA ASN A 182 15.88 24.23 3.11
C ASN A 182 17.24 24.22 3.79
N THR A 183 18.15 23.33 3.36
CA THR A 183 19.55 23.37 3.80
C THR A 183 20.47 24.12 2.85
N SER A 184 19.95 25.00 1.98
CA SER A 184 20.77 25.81 1.10
C SER A 184 21.86 26.55 1.89
N GLY A 185 23.12 26.18 1.68
CA GLY A 185 24.30 26.74 2.38
C GLY A 185 24.88 25.88 3.51
N ILE A 186 24.21 24.81 3.93
CA ILE A 186 24.75 23.86 4.91
C ILE A 186 25.38 22.68 4.18
N THR A 187 26.55 22.93 3.60
CA THR A 187 27.25 21.98 2.73
C THR A 187 28.12 20.98 3.49
N ASN A 188 28.17 21.09 4.81
CA ASN A 188 29.05 20.29 5.65
C ASN A 188 28.31 19.18 6.41
N VAL A 189 26.97 19.12 6.42
CA VAL A 189 26.27 17.98 7.03
C VAL A 189 26.39 16.78 6.09
N CYS A 190 27.20 15.80 6.48
CA CYS A 190 27.46 14.59 5.72
C CYS A 190 27.22 13.38 6.63
N VAL A 191 26.14 12.64 6.38
CA VAL A 191 25.84 11.38 7.08
C VAL A 191 26.38 10.22 6.24
N ASP A 192 25.96 10.15 4.98
CA ASP A 192 26.69 9.43 3.92
C ASP A 192 27.34 10.44 2.94
N LEU A 193 26.52 11.32 2.36
CA LEU A 193 26.98 12.41 1.48
C LEU A 193 26.61 13.80 2.00
N CYS A 194 27.31 14.83 1.52
CA CYS A 194 27.20 16.19 2.05
C CYS A 194 25.99 16.95 1.49
N ASN A 195 25.47 17.95 2.21
CA ASN A 195 24.20 18.65 1.93
C ASN A 195 22.94 17.86 2.35
N SER A 196 23.03 17.05 3.41
CA SER A 196 21.84 16.40 3.99
C SER A 196 20.87 17.46 4.54
N ALA A 197 19.58 17.29 4.25
CA ALA A 197 18.48 18.07 4.83
C ALA A 197 17.71 17.27 5.89
N LEU A 198 17.66 15.96 5.71
CA LEU A 198 17.01 15.04 6.62
C LEU A 198 17.77 13.73 6.65
N TYR A 199 18.00 13.24 7.86
CA TYR A 199 18.32 11.85 8.15
C TYR A 199 17.21 11.29 9.04
N GLU A 200 16.62 10.20 8.61
CA GLU A 200 15.79 9.31 9.42
C GLU A 200 16.46 7.95 9.46
N GLY A 201 16.56 7.35 10.63
CA GLY A 201 17.12 6.02 10.74
C GLY A 201 16.53 5.23 11.89
N GLY A 202 16.33 3.95 11.65
CA GLY A 202 15.78 3.01 12.61
C GLY A 202 14.54 2.30 12.10
N ARG A 203 14.14 1.25 12.81
CA ARG A 203 13.02 0.38 12.43
C ARG A 203 11.65 1.00 12.78
N GLY A 204 11.39 2.20 12.28
CA GLY A 204 10.15 2.96 12.48
C GLY A 204 9.23 2.96 11.26
N ILE A 205 8.20 3.81 11.31
CA ILE A 205 7.37 4.16 10.16
C ILE A 205 7.77 5.56 9.71
N PHE A 206 8.25 5.70 8.48
CA PHE A 206 8.58 6.97 7.85
C PHE A 206 7.54 7.36 6.79
N THR A 207 6.92 8.53 6.94
CA THR A 207 5.97 9.10 6.00
C THR A 207 6.43 10.51 5.60
N PHE A 208 6.69 10.70 4.31
CA PHE A 208 7.23 11.93 3.73
C PHE A 208 6.40 12.34 2.51
N VAL A 209 5.51 13.33 2.69
CA VAL A 209 4.45 13.64 1.72
C VAL A 209 4.42 15.13 1.32
N ASN A 210 4.45 15.41 0.02
CA ASN A 210 4.25 16.76 -0.52
C ASN A 210 5.22 17.81 0.06
N ASN A 211 6.47 17.43 0.31
CA ASN A 211 7.49 18.33 0.83
C ASN A 211 8.35 18.94 -0.29
N THR A 212 8.96 20.09 -0.01
CA THR A 212 10.01 20.69 -0.85
C THR A 212 11.32 20.72 -0.10
N VAL A 213 12.32 20.00 -0.63
CA VAL A 213 13.62 19.82 -0.01
C VAL A 213 14.71 20.38 -0.91
N THR A 214 15.50 21.29 -0.36
CA THR A 214 16.79 21.67 -0.94
C THR A 214 17.86 20.95 -0.15
N GLY A 215 18.47 19.92 -0.75
CA GLY A 215 19.40 19.01 -0.08
C GLY A 215 19.01 17.54 -0.26
N GLN A 216 19.72 16.66 0.46
CA GLN A 216 19.48 15.22 0.44
C GLN A 216 18.48 14.78 1.51
N VAL A 217 17.75 13.71 1.22
CA VAL A 217 16.88 13.02 2.19
C VAL A 217 17.34 11.59 2.28
N GLU A 218 17.57 11.12 3.49
CA GLU A 218 18.02 9.76 3.80
C GLU A 218 17.06 9.13 4.81
N SER A 219 16.66 7.89 4.56
CA SER A 219 15.75 7.09 5.37
C SER A 219 16.33 5.68 5.52
N GLU A 220 16.98 5.39 6.64
CA GLU A 220 17.72 4.17 6.92
C GLU A 220 16.88 3.11 7.66
N VAL A 221 16.81 1.89 7.11
CA VAL A 221 16.18 0.69 7.72
C VAL A 221 14.75 0.84 8.27
N SER A 222 13.96 1.78 7.75
CA SER A 222 12.57 1.98 8.17
C SER A 222 11.74 0.71 7.97
N HIS A 223 10.93 0.27 8.94
CA HIS A 223 10.01 -0.87 8.70
C HIS A 223 9.05 -0.56 7.56
N GLN A 224 8.55 0.68 7.53
CA GLN A 224 7.72 1.18 6.44
C GLN A 224 8.18 2.57 6.00
N ALA A 225 8.40 2.76 4.70
CA ALA A 225 8.76 4.05 4.13
C ALA A 225 7.73 4.50 3.08
N THR A 226 7.09 5.65 3.27
CA THR A 226 6.16 6.25 2.29
C THR A 226 6.69 7.60 1.85
N VAL A 227 7.19 7.70 0.62
CA VAL A 227 7.74 8.93 0.07
C VAL A 227 6.96 9.32 -1.17
N THR A 228 6.08 10.33 -1.07
CA THR A 228 5.20 10.70 -2.19
C THR A 228 5.02 12.19 -2.42
N GLY A 229 4.99 12.60 -3.70
CA GLY A 229 4.66 13.97 -4.10
C GLY A 229 5.72 15.01 -3.73
N ASN A 230 6.93 14.60 -3.36
CA ASN A 230 7.98 15.51 -2.91
C ASN A 230 8.75 16.12 -4.09
N THR A 231 9.34 17.30 -3.88
CA THR A 231 10.38 17.86 -4.73
C THR A 231 11.67 17.91 -3.94
N ILE A 232 12.66 17.11 -4.33
CA ILE A 232 13.94 16.93 -3.65
C ILE A 232 15.04 17.28 -4.65
N SER A 233 15.77 18.36 -4.39
CA SER A 233 16.80 18.83 -5.33
C SER A 233 18.06 17.95 -5.31
N GLY A 234 18.33 17.26 -4.20
CA GLY A 234 19.47 16.38 -4.03
C GLY A 234 19.13 14.91 -4.21
N ARG A 235 19.96 14.06 -3.58
CA ARG A 235 19.74 12.62 -3.48
C ARG A 235 18.55 12.31 -2.59
N LEU A 236 17.71 11.38 -3.01
CA LEU A 236 16.77 10.68 -2.15
C LEU A 236 17.31 9.27 -1.96
N GLU A 237 17.66 8.95 -0.74
CA GLU A 237 18.08 7.63 -0.30
C GLU A 237 17.00 7.04 0.60
N VAL A 238 16.48 5.88 0.20
CA VAL A 238 15.41 5.22 0.96
C VAL A 238 15.72 3.74 1.06
N GLU A 239 15.89 3.34 2.30
CA GLU A 239 15.99 1.98 2.71
C GLU A 239 14.80 1.58 3.60
N SER A 240 14.11 0.53 3.18
CA SER A 240 13.00 -0.05 3.94
C SER A 240 13.34 -1.46 4.36
N ALA A 241 13.27 -1.79 5.65
CA ALA A 241 13.43 -3.15 6.15
C ALA A 241 12.28 -4.09 5.74
N ASP A 242 11.03 -3.58 5.63
CA ASP A 242 9.88 -4.41 5.22
C ASP A 242 9.21 -3.88 3.95
N PHE A 243 8.54 -2.72 3.98
CA PHE A 243 7.80 -2.16 2.83
C PHE A 243 8.08 -0.67 2.57
N GLY A 244 8.49 -0.31 1.34
CA GLY A 244 8.71 1.08 0.97
C GLY A 244 8.05 1.50 -0.35
N GLN A 245 7.33 2.61 -0.37
CA GLN A 245 6.77 3.21 -1.58
C GLN A 245 7.40 4.57 -1.87
N ILE A 246 7.90 4.74 -3.09
CA ILE A 246 8.44 6.00 -3.59
C ILE A 246 7.67 6.38 -4.85
N THR A 247 6.73 7.33 -4.73
CA THR A 247 5.81 7.66 -5.84
C THR A 247 5.63 9.13 -6.14
N ASN A 248 5.53 9.49 -7.41
CA ASN A 248 5.18 10.85 -7.86
C ASN A 248 6.12 11.95 -7.31
N ASN A 249 7.38 11.64 -7.10
CA ASN A 249 8.37 12.62 -6.64
C ASN A 249 9.14 13.24 -7.82
N LYS A 250 9.70 14.43 -7.60
CA LYS A 250 10.73 15.05 -8.43
C LYS A 250 12.04 14.99 -7.66
N ILE A 251 13.02 14.25 -8.16
CA ILE A 251 14.22 13.87 -7.39
C ILE A 251 15.47 14.18 -8.21
N GLY A 252 16.50 14.75 -7.57
CA GLY A 252 17.81 14.95 -8.18
C GLY A 252 18.45 13.63 -8.60
N MET A 253 18.64 12.72 -7.63
CA MET A 253 19.11 11.34 -7.83
C MET A 253 18.37 10.41 -6.87
N LEU A 254 18.05 9.20 -7.31
CA LEU A 254 17.47 8.18 -6.43
C LEU A 254 18.53 7.14 -6.09
N ASP A 255 18.77 6.93 -4.80
CA ASP A 255 19.68 5.93 -4.28
C ASP A 255 18.88 4.94 -3.42
N LEU A 256 19.06 3.66 -3.64
CA LEU A 256 18.23 2.63 -3.02
C LEU A 256 19.11 1.54 -2.46
N ASP A 257 19.50 1.73 -1.21
CA ASP A 257 20.04 0.67 -0.39
C ASP A 257 18.92 -0.32 -0.08
N GLN A 258 19.17 -1.55 -0.52
CA GLN A 258 18.07 -2.42 -0.87
C GLN A 258 17.46 -3.16 0.33
N ASN A 259 17.51 -2.70 1.60
CA ASN A 259 16.85 -3.23 2.84
C ASN A 259 15.67 -4.26 2.79
N GLY A 260 14.70 -4.13 1.86
CA GLY A 260 13.42 -4.88 1.91
C GLY A 260 12.63 -4.86 0.60
N ILE A 261 11.28 -4.78 0.68
CA ILE A 261 10.38 -4.75 -0.47
C ILE A 261 10.10 -3.29 -0.84
N LEU A 262 10.48 -2.87 -2.05
CA LEU A 262 10.35 -1.47 -2.47
C LEU A 262 9.59 -1.31 -3.79
N VAL A 263 8.68 -0.35 -3.87
CA VAL A 263 7.99 0.01 -5.11
C VAL A 263 8.23 1.47 -5.48
N VAL A 264 8.69 1.68 -6.71
CA VAL A 264 9.13 2.98 -7.21
C VAL A 264 8.35 3.33 -8.48
N SER A 265 7.44 4.30 -8.42
CA SER A 265 6.58 4.61 -9.57
C SER A 265 6.21 6.08 -9.79
N GLY A 266 6.09 6.48 -11.06
CA GLY A 266 5.62 7.83 -11.41
C GLY A 266 6.57 8.97 -11.05
N ASN A 267 7.84 8.66 -10.71
CA ASN A 267 8.81 9.68 -10.32
C ASN A 267 9.43 10.35 -11.55
N THR A 268 9.84 11.60 -11.40
CA THR A 268 10.72 12.31 -12.35
C THR A 268 12.10 12.44 -11.72
N ILE A 269 13.10 11.83 -12.35
CA ILE A 269 14.47 11.73 -11.83
C ILE A 269 15.38 12.51 -12.76
N TYR A 270 16.08 13.50 -12.21
CA TYR A 270 16.87 14.43 -13.02
C TYR A 270 18.28 13.92 -13.32
N GLY A 271 18.83 13.02 -12.50
CA GLY A 271 20.18 12.44 -12.63
C GLY A 271 21.34 13.43 -12.53
N ASN A 272 21.10 14.53 -11.82
CA ASN A 272 22.09 15.57 -11.59
C ASN A 272 22.50 15.55 -10.12
N PHE A 273 23.49 14.72 -9.79
CA PHE A 273 24.08 14.69 -8.47
C PHE A 273 25.60 14.80 -8.58
N SER A 274 26.18 15.77 -7.86
CA SER A 274 27.55 16.24 -8.08
C SER A 274 28.61 15.20 -7.78
N GLU A 275 28.32 14.24 -6.91
CA GLU A 275 29.27 13.21 -6.46
C GLU A 275 29.24 11.97 -7.37
N THR A 276 28.16 11.76 -8.13
CA THR A 276 28.02 10.67 -9.12
C THR A 276 27.42 11.18 -10.44
N PRO A 277 28.13 12.06 -11.19
CA PRO A 277 27.57 12.69 -12.38
C PRO A 277 27.14 11.68 -13.43
N GLY A 278 25.90 11.82 -13.94
CA GLY A 278 25.39 11.00 -15.03
C GLY A 278 24.76 9.67 -14.61
N ILE A 279 24.66 9.36 -13.31
CA ILE A 279 23.86 8.23 -12.82
C ILE A 279 22.58 8.78 -12.19
N GLY A 280 21.43 8.40 -12.77
CA GLY A 280 20.13 8.86 -12.29
C GLY A 280 19.60 8.06 -11.11
N VAL A 281 19.86 6.75 -11.14
CA VAL A 281 19.37 5.80 -10.14
C VAL A 281 20.42 4.74 -9.85
N LEU A 282 20.57 4.44 -8.57
CA LEU A 282 21.27 3.28 -8.04
C LEU A 282 20.25 2.36 -7.40
N TYR A 283 20.16 1.14 -7.91
CA TYR A 283 19.45 0.07 -7.23
C TYR A 283 20.49 -0.79 -6.54
N GLY A 284 20.33 -1.08 -5.26
CA GLY A 284 21.14 -2.10 -4.59
C GLY A 284 21.00 -3.48 -5.25
N THR A 285 21.77 -4.46 -4.77
CA THR A 285 21.94 -5.75 -5.46
C THR A 285 21.22 -6.94 -4.81
N ASN A 286 20.51 -6.76 -3.70
CA ASN A 286 20.17 -7.87 -2.80
C ASN A 286 18.69 -8.15 -2.51
N ARG A 287 17.67 -7.41 -3.02
CA ARG A 287 16.25 -7.63 -2.60
C ARG A 287 15.18 -7.42 -3.68
N TRP A 288 13.90 -7.53 -3.28
CA TRP A 288 12.76 -7.39 -4.18
C TRP A 288 12.35 -5.94 -4.35
N CYS A 289 12.22 -5.50 -5.58
CA CYS A 289 11.65 -4.20 -5.86
C CYS A 289 10.92 -4.19 -7.21
N ALA A 290 10.01 -3.25 -7.39
CA ALA A 290 9.28 -3.07 -8.64
C ALA A 290 9.31 -1.60 -9.09
N THR A 291 9.67 -1.37 -10.36
CA THR A 291 9.69 -0.04 -10.97
C THR A 291 8.66 0.09 -12.08
N GLY A 292 8.04 1.27 -12.21
CA GLY A 292 7.08 1.56 -13.27
C GLY A 292 6.91 3.05 -13.51
N ASN A 293 6.62 3.47 -14.75
CA ASN A 293 6.21 4.84 -15.06
C ASN A 293 7.15 5.97 -14.56
N ASN A 294 8.42 5.69 -14.33
CA ASN A 294 9.41 6.71 -13.94
C ASN A 294 9.97 7.40 -15.19
N VAL A 295 10.13 8.72 -15.13
CA VAL A 295 10.71 9.56 -16.18
C VAL A 295 12.12 9.96 -15.77
N PHE A 296 13.10 9.70 -16.63
CA PHE A 296 14.50 10.06 -16.41
C PHE A 296 14.84 11.23 -17.35
N VAL A 297 15.11 12.40 -16.78
CA VAL A 297 15.38 13.63 -17.54
C VAL A 297 16.82 13.65 -18.05
N SER A 298 17.77 13.18 -17.23
CA SER A 298 19.16 12.96 -17.64
C SER A 298 19.81 11.85 -16.80
N GLY A 299 20.93 11.31 -17.29
CA GLY A 299 21.67 10.21 -16.64
C GLY A 299 21.31 8.80 -17.15
N SER A 300 22.27 7.88 -17.03
CA SER A 300 22.08 6.44 -17.23
C SER A 300 21.55 5.78 -15.95
N HIS A 301 20.92 4.62 -16.12
CA HIS A 301 20.63 3.70 -15.02
C HIS A 301 21.77 2.68 -14.97
N ASN A 302 22.46 2.60 -13.82
CA ASN A 302 23.35 1.48 -13.57
C ASN A 302 22.48 0.32 -13.09
N GLU A 303 22.60 -0.80 -13.80
CA GLU A 303 22.08 -2.12 -13.42
C GLU A 303 20.63 -2.44 -13.75
N GLN A 304 20.39 -3.76 -13.81
CA GLN A 304 19.17 -4.42 -14.26
C GLN A 304 17.94 -3.73 -13.68
N LEU A 305 16.97 -3.44 -14.53
CA LEU A 305 15.66 -2.96 -14.13
C LEU A 305 15.22 -3.72 -12.87
N CYS A 306 14.93 -2.97 -11.83
CA CYS A 306 14.25 -3.45 -10.64
C CYS A 306 12.85 -3.94 -11.07
N ILE A 307 12.75 -5.25 -11.34
CA ILE A 307 11.56 -5.91 -11.87
C ILE A 307 10.81 -6.60 -10.74
N GLY A 308 9.54 -6.24 -10.58
CA GLY A 308 8.64 -6.83 -9.59
C GLY A 308 8.23 -8.26 -9.95
N ASN A 309 9.17 -9.21 -9.92
CA ASN A 309 8.90 -10.62 -10.20
C ASN A 309 8.21 -11.27 -8.99
N ILE A 310 7.05 -11.87 -9.21
CA ILE A 310 6.24 -12.57 -8.21
C ILE A 310 6.20 -14.05 -8.61
N GLU A 311 6.50 -14.97 -7.69
CA GLU A 311 6.53 -16.42 -7.96
C GLU A 311 5.62 -17.19 -6.99
N ILE A 312 4.71 -18.01 -7.53
CA ILE A 312 3.63 -18.62 -6.76
C ILE A 312 3.34 -20.04 -7.20
N ASP A 313 3.21 -20.93 -6.22
CA ASP A 313 2.76 -22.30 -6.43
C ASP A 313 1.28 -22.44 -6.08
N ILE A 314 0.48 -22.73 -7.11
CA ILE A 314 -0.96 -22.90 -7.01
C ILE A 314 -1.29 -24.39 -7.17
N ALA A 315 -2.04 -24.97 -6.25
CA ALA A 315 -2.48 -26.36 -6.34
C ALA A 315 -4.00 -26.47 -6.42
N ASN A 316 -4.46 -27.30 -7.36
CA ASN A 316 -5.87 -27.65 -7.47
C ASN A 316 -6.16 -28.88 -6.60
N THR A 317 -6.70 -28.64 -5.40
CA THR A 317 -7.16 -29.67 -4.46
C THR A 317 -8.66 -29.96 -4.57
N GLY A 318 -9.35 -29.35 -5.54
CA GLY A 318 -10.75 -29.56 -5.83
C GLY A 318 -11.03 -30.85 -6.62
N SER A 319 -12.27 -31.02 -7.06
CA SER A 319 -12.74 -32.21 -7.78
C SER A 319 -12.89 -32.01 -9.29
N ILE A 320 -12.60 -30.80 -9.81
CA ILE A 320 -12.66 -30.47 -11.24
C ILE A 320 -11.48 -29.59 -11.65
N PRO A 321 -11.06 -29.61 -12.94
CA PRO A 321 -10.06 -28.68 -13.45
C PRO A 321 -10.52 -27.22 -13.33
N VAL A 322 -9.55 -26.32 -13.09
CA VAL A 322 -9.80 -24.87 -13.05
C VAL A 322 -8.88 -24.12 -13.98
N ASN A 323 -9.35 -22.95 -14.43
CA ASN A 323 -8.59 -22.03 -15.25
C ASN A 323 -8.26 -20.77 -14.46
N LEU A 324 -6.98 -20.46 -14.25
CA LEU A 324 -6.57 -19.12 -13.83
C LEU A 324 -6.69 -18.19 -15.05
N VAL A 325 -7.56 -17.17 -14.98
CA VAL A 325 -7.85 -16.28 -16.12
C VAL A 325 -7.33 -14.86 -15.95
N ALA A 326 -7.10 -14.41 -14.72
CA ALA A 326 -6.56 -13.08 -14.43
C ALA A 326 -5.87 -13.06 -13.05
N VAL A 327 -4.91 -12.13 -12.91
CA VAL A 327 -4.21 -11.86 -11.65
C VAL A 327 -4.12 -10.35 -11.44
N TYR A 328 -4.31 -9.88 -10.21
CA TYR A 328 -4.23 -8.47 -9.84
C TYR A 328 -3.34 -8.29 -8.63
N VAL A 329 -2.53 -7.24 -8.62
CA VAL A 329 -1.80 -6.76 -7.43
C VAL A 329 -2.44 -5.45 -7.00
N SER A 330 -2.97 -5.40 -5.78
CA SER A 330 -3.62 -4.20 -5.22
C SER A 330 -4.65 -3.60 -6.18
N ASN A 331 -5.56 -4.44 -6.69
CA ASN A 331 -6.62 -4.10 -7.67
C ASN A 331 -6.13 -3.62 -9.05
N ASN A 332 -4.83 -3.69 -9.34
CA ASN A 332 -4.28 -3.40 -10.66
C ASN A 332 -3.96 -4.71 -11.38
N PRO A 333 -4.40 -4.88 -12.63
CA PRO A 333 -4.12 -6.11 -13.37
C PRO A 333 -2.62 -6.28 -13.54
N VAL A 334 -2.15 -7.51 -13.37
CA VAL A 334 -0.76 -7.88 -13.69
C VAL A 334 -0.63 -7.83 -15.22
N ALA A 335 -0.08 -6.72 -15.72
CA ALA A 335 0.08 -6.46 -17.14
C ALA A 335 1.42 -6.98 -17.70
N GLY A 336 2.33 -7.44 -16.85
CA GLY A 336 3.64 -7.92 -17.27
C GLY A 336 3.64 -9.37 -17.77
N PRO A 337 4.76 -9.83 -18.35
CA PRO A 337 4.93 -11.21 -18.76
C PRO A 337 4.55 -12.19 -17.65
N ILE A 338 3.82 -13.24 -18.04
CA ILE A 338 3.54 -14.39 -17.20
C ILE A 338 4.30 -15.59 -17.77
N ALA A 339 4.85 -16.42 -16.91
CA ALA A 339 5.45 -17.70 -17.25
C ALA A 339 4.94 -18.73 -16.26
N TRP A 340 4.61 -19.93 -16.72
CA TRP A 340 4.13 -20.99 -15.84
C TRP A 340 4.46 -22.38 -16.35
N LYS A 341 4.52 -23.33 -15.42
CA LYS A 341 4.75 -24.74 -15.70
C LYS A 341 4.10 -25.62 -14.64
N LEU A 342 3.50 -26.74 -15.07
CA LEU A 342 3.03 -27.75 -14.12
C LEU A 342 4.21 -28.37 -13.37
N LEU A 343 4.09 -28.50 -12.05
CA LEU A 343 5.13 -29.09 -11.19
C LEU A 343 5.33 -30.58 -11.48
N SER A 344 4.33 -31.26 -12.06
CA SER A 344 4.44 -32.64 -12.54
C SER A 344 5.27 -32.79 -13.82
N GLY A 345 5.69 -31.69 -14.45
CA GLY A 345 6.42 -31.68 -15.71
C GLY A 345 5.56 -31.25 -16.90
N GLY A 346 6.22 -31.02 -18.04
CA GLY A 346 5.58 -30.52 -19.26
C GLY A 346 6.25 -29.27 -19.83
N PRO A 347 5.75 -28.74 -20.95
CA PRO A 347 6.25 -27.50 -21.55
C PRO A 347 5.98 -26.30 -20.64
N ALA A 348 6.86 -25.30 -20.69
CA ALA A 348 6.59 -24.00 -20.10
C ALA A 348 5.66 -23.21 -21.02
N HIS A 349 4.79 -22.41 -20.42
CA HIS A 349 3.81 -21.58 -21.10
C HIS A 349 3.97 -20.13 -20.64
N ASN A 350 3.49 -19.18 -21.46
CA ASN A 350 3.68 -17.75 -21.24
C ASN A 350 2.40 -16.92 -21.43
N SER A 351 1.24 -17.55 -21.23
CA SER A 351 -0.06 -16.89 -21.39
C SER A 351 -1.10 -17.42 -20.42
N LEU A 352 -2.12 -16.59 -20.18
CA LEU A 352 -3.39 -16.99 -19.58
C LEU A 352 -4.36 -17.47 -20.69
N PRO A 353 -5.34 -18.34 -20.39
CA PRO A 353 -5.59 -18.95 -19.08
C PRO A 353 -4.67 -20.14 -18.77
N ILE A 354 -4.44 -20.41 -17.48
CA ILE A 354 -3.73 -21.61 -16.99
C ILE A 354 -4.75 -22.67 -16.58
N THR A 355 -4.83 -23.78 -17.31
CA THR A 355 -5.63 -24.93 -16.85
C THR A 355 -4.81 -25.76 -15.86
N ILE A 356 -5.32 -25.87 -14.63
CA ILE A 356 -4.73 -26.67 -13.55
C ILE A 356 -5.61 -27.91 -13.35
N PRO A 357 -5.18 -29.10 -13.81
CA PRO A 357 -5.93 -30.33 -13.61
C PRO A 357 -6.07 -30.69 -12.11
N VAL A 358 -7.04 -31.53 -11.80
CA VAL A 358 -7.27 -32.03 -10.43
C VAL A 358 -6.02 -32.72 -9.89
N GLY A 359 -5.63 -32.36 -8.67
CA GLY A 359 -4.46 -32.94 -7.99
C GLY A 359 -3.12 -32.50 -8.56
N GLN A 360 -3.10 -31.52 -9.47
CA GLN A 360 -1.89 -30.93 -10.02
C GLN A 360 -1.59 -29.59 -9.37
N SER A 361 -0.31 -29.20 -9.47
CA SER A 361 0.17 -27.89 -9.06
C SER A 361 0.88 -27.21 -10.22
N VAL A 362 0.85 -25.88 -10.22
CA VAL A 362 1.52 -25.04 -11.20
C VAL A 362 2.39 -24.02 -10.47
N ASN A 363 3.62 -23.85 -10.95
CA ASN A 363 4.45 -22.72 -10.59
C ASN A 363 4.20 -21.59 -11.61
N VAL A 364 3.89 -20.40 -11.11
CA VAL A 364 3.57 -19.22 -11.90
C VAL A 364 4.53 -18.10 -11.51
N THR A 365 5.31 -17.63 -12.47
CA THR A 365 6.12 -16.41 -12.36
C THR A 365 5.42 -15.29 -13.12
N MET A 366 5.30 -14.14 -12.49
CA MET A 366 4.64 -12.96 -13.05
C MET A 366 5.50 -11.73 -12.86
N GLN A 367 5.56 -10.87 -13.86
CA GLN A 367 6.16 -9.55 -13.70
C GLN A 367 5.05 -8.54 -13.41
N TRP A 368 5.23 -7.74 -12.38
CA TRP A 368 4.35 -6.65 -12.06
C TRP A 368 5.02 -5.30 -12.32
N THR A 369 4.33 -4.46 -13.09
CA THR A 369 4.67 -3.05 -13.26
C THR A 369 3.70 -2.23 -12.43
N PRO A 370 4.20 -1.44 -11.45
CA PRO A 370 3.36 -0.58 -10.64
C PRO A 370 2.60 0.46 -11.47
N PRO A 371 1.37 0.84 -11.08
CA PRO A 371 0.61 1.90 -11.77
C PRO A 371 1.28 3.27 -11.60
N GLN A 372 0.94 4.22 -12.46
CA GLN A 372 1.56 5.56 -12.47
C GLN A 372 1.24 6.40 -11.24
N THR A 373 0.09 6.17 -10.58
CA THR A 373 -0.35 6.94 -9.41
C THR A 373 0.08 6.29 -8.10
N SER A 374 -0.12 6.97 -6.97
CA SER A 374 -0.04 6.31 -5.66
C SER A 374 -1.15 5.26 -5.52
N PHE A 375 -0.85 4.19 -4.80
CA PHE A 375 -1.76 3.10 -4.45
C PHE A 375 -1.62 2.81 -2.95
N ALA A 376 -2.61 2.15 -2.36
CA ALA A 376 -2.64 1.93 -0.92
C ALA A 376 -1.54 0.96 -0.48
N MET A 377 -0.91 1.26 0.66
CA MET A 377 -0.01 0.35 1.36
C MET A 377 -0.70 -0.34 2.55
N PRO A 378 -0.21 -1.53 2.94
CA PRO A 378 0.80 -2.31 2.22
C PRO A 378 0.18 -2.85 0.92
N TRP A 379 0.99 -3.30 -0.04
CA TRP A 379 0.49 -3.86 -1.32
C TRP A 379 -0.11 -5.25 -1.10
N THR A 380 -0.97 -5.38 -0.09
CA THR A 380 -1.25 -6.60 0.64
C THR A 380 -2.09 -7.59 -0.12
N GLY A 381 -2.67 -7.25 -1.26
CA GLY A 381 -3.58 -8.15 -1.97
C GLY A 381 -3.04 -8.58 -3.31
N LEU A 382 -2.65 -9.84 -3.43
CA LEU A 382 -2.60 -10.50 -4.72
C LEU A 382 -3.89 -11.29 -4.93
N TYR A 383 -4.63 -10.94 -5.99
CA TYR A 383 -5.93 -11.51 -6.32
C TYR A 383 -5.79 -12.42 -7.54
N PHE A 384 -6.42 -13.57 -7.49
CA PHE A 384 -6.48 -14.53 -8.59
C PHE A 384 -7.92 -14.79 -8.96
N VAL A 385 -8.19 -14.76 -10.25
CA VAL A 385 -9.52 -15.06 -10.79
C VAL A 385 -9.48 -16.45 -11.40
N PHE A 386 -10.14 -17.41 -10.76
CA PHE A 386 -10.29 -18.77 -11.28
C PHE A 386 -11.70 -19.01 -11.86
N VAL A 387 -11.76 -19.74 -12.97
CA VAL A 387 -13.00 -20.15 -13.64
C VAL A 387 -13.04 -21.67 -13.78
N SER A 388 -14.13 -22.29 -13.34
CA SER A 388 -14.41 -23.72 -13.48
C SER A 388 -15.64 -23.97 -14.38
N SER A 389 -15.91 -25.23 -14.73
CA SER A 389 -17.02 -25.61 -15.60
C SER A 389 -18.43 -25.39 -15.00
N HIS A 390 -18.54 -25.00 -13.73
CA HIS A 390 -19.82 -24.84 -13.01
C HIS A 390 -20.27 -23.38 -12.80
N ILE A 391 -19.46 -22.39 -13.20
CA ILE A 391 -19.67 -20.91 -13.10
C ILE A 391 -20.09 -20.38 -11.70
N ASN A 392 -19.13 -19.84 -10.96
CA ASN A 392 -18.95 -18.39 -10.71
C ASN A 392 -17.58 -18.24 -10.01
N PHE A 393 -16.81 -17.24 -10.47
CA PHE A 393 -15.48 -16.84 -10.00
C PHE A 393 -15.10 -17.33 -8.60
N VAL A 394 -13.98 -18.04 -8.51
CA VAL A 394 -13.33 -18.31 -7.22
C VAL A 394 -12.21 -17.29 -7.08
N ASP A 395 -12.40 -16.34 -6.16
CA ASP A 395 -11.39 -15.34 -5.84
C ASP A 395 -10.37 -15.96 -4.87
N GLY A 396 -9.17 -16.20 -5.37
CA GLY A 396 -8.01 -16.48 -4.52
C GLY A 396 -7.44 -15.17 -4.02
N TYR A 397 -7.31 -14.99 -2.70
CA TYR A 397 -6.68 -13.81 -2.10
C TYR A 397 -5.43 -14.23 -1.32
N LEU A 398 -4.30 -13.58 -1.58
CA LEU A 398 -3.09 -13.71 -0.77
C LEU A 398 -2.76 -12.39 -0.07
N TYR A 399 -2.59 -12.46 1.25
CA TYR A 399 -2.12 -11.35 2.08
C TYR A 399 -0.59 -11.36 2.20
N PHE A 400 0.06 -10.23 1.91
CA PHE A 400 1.46 -10.00 2.31
C PHE A 400 1.50 -9.68 3.81
N GLY A 401 2.14 -10.53 4.61
CA GLY A 401 2.30 -10.31 6.05
C GLY A 401 3.49 -9.40 6.38
N HIS A 402 3.41 -8.68 7.51
CA HIS A 402 4.46 -7.81 8.05
C HIS A 402 5.64 -8.58 8.68
N ASN A 403 5.86 -9.84 8.30
CA ASN A 403 6.89 -10.70 8.88
C ASN A 403 7.95 -10.99 7.79
N PRO A 404 9.26 -10.90 8.08
CA PRO A 404 10.35 -11.25 7.15
C PRO A 404 10.32 -12.70 6.65
N ALA A 405 9.43 -13.54 7.15
CA ALA A 405 8.92 -14.64 6.35
C ALA A 405 7.56 -14.19 5.82
N LEU A 406 7.43 -14.02 4.51
CA LEU A 406 6.13 -13.91 3.82
C LEU A 406 5.37 -15.23 3.99
N THR A 407 5.01 -15.57 5.22
CA THR A 407 4.11 -16.65 5.54
C THR A 407 2.71 -16.15 5.22
N ILE A 408 2.12 -16.81 4.24
CA ILE A 408 0.69 -16.80 3.93
C ILE A 408 -0.04 -17.10 5.25
N THR A 409 -0.57 -16.08 5.93
CA THR A 409 -1.22 -16.25 7.24
C THR A 409 -2.70 -16.62 7.13
N SER A 410 -3.28 -16.61 5.93
CA SER A 410 -4.65 -17.08 5.75
C SER A 410 -4.84 -17.88 4.47
N GLN A 411 -5.60 -18.98 4.60
CA GLN A 411 -6.34 -19.58 3.49
C GLN A 411 -7.09 -18.50 2.72
N SER A 412 -7.24 -18.70 1.40
CA SER A 412 -8.14 -17.92 0.56
C SER A 412 -9.47 -17.74 1.30
N ARG A 413 -9.75 -16.51 1.74
CA ARG A 413 -11.11 -16.17 2.16
C ARG A 413 -11.89 -15.95 0.87
N PRO A 414 -12.98 -16.67 0.61
CA PRO A 414 -13.99 -16.19 -0.32
C PRO A 414 -14.57 -14.91 0.28
N GLU A 415 -13.93 -13.77 0.02
CA GLU A 415 -14.59 -12.49 0.22
C GLU A 415 -15.77 -12.44 -0.75
N ASN A 416 -16.90 -11.90 -0.29
CA ASN A 416 -18.06 -11.69 -1.16
C ASN A 416 -17.62 -10.89 -2.38
N ARG A 417 -17.61 -11.53 -3.56
CA ARG A 417 -17.52 -10.96 -4.91
C ARG A 417 -17.19 -9.45 -4.92
N ILE A 418 -15.91 -9.10 -4.88
CA ILE A 418 -15.47 -7.76 -5.27
C ILE A 418 -14.95 -7.92 -6.67
N CYS A 419 -15.79 -7.66 -7.68
CA CYS A 419 -15.35 -7.64 -9.08
C CYS A 419 -14.33 -6.50 -9.29
N PRO A 420 -13.06 -6.78 -9.65
CA PRO A 420 -12.15 -5.75 -10.14
C PRO A 420 -11.95 -5.93 -11.66
N PRO A 421 -12.22 -4.93 -12.52
CA PRO A 421 -12.64 -3.56 -12.24
C PRO A 421 -14.14 -3.39 -12.47
N CYS A 422 -14.94 -3.24 -11.41
CA CYS A 422 -16.18 -2.49 -11.51
C CYS A 422 -15.85 -1.01 -11.27
N TYR A 423 -16.13 -0.16 -12.26
CA TYR A 423 -16.15 1.28 -12.11
C TYR A 423 -17.11 1.74 -11.01
#